data_AF-A0A291GC49-F1
#
_entry.id   AF-A0A291GC49-F1
#
_cell.length_a   1.000
_cell.length_b   1.000
_cell.length_c   1.000
_cell.angle_alpha   90.00
_cell.angle_beta   90.00
_cell.angle_gamma   90.00
#
_symmetry.space_group_name_H-M   'P 1'
#
loop_
_entity.id
_entity.type
_entity.pdbx_description
1 polymer ?
#
loop_
_entity_poly.entity_id
_entity_poly.type
_entity_poly.pdbx_seq_one_letter_code
_entity_poly.pdbx_strand_id
1 'polypeptide(L)' 'MTALPPFARFWMVARKPSGPGSKTEPRQRYSTVEDARAAASDLANANDAPFIVLEAVEIIRPGDTAEGRLL' A
#
# COMPACT_ATOMS: atom_id res chain seq x y z
N MET A 1 -10.59 -12.75 6.05
CA MET A 1 -9.88 -11.74 5.24
C MET A 1 -9.91 -12.23 3.81
N THR A 2 -10.68 -11.61 2.93
CA THR A 2 -10.79 -12.03 1.53
C THR A 2 -9.49 -11.66 0.83
N ALA A 3 -8.60 -12.63 0.68
CA ALA A 3 -7.30 -12.41 0.07
C ALA A 3 -7.49 -12.13 -1.42
N LEU A 4 -7.14 -10.93 -1.87
CA LEU A 4 -6.99 -10.67 -3.30
C LEU A 4 -6.08 -11.74 -3.92
N PRO A 5 -6.40 -12.21 -5.14
CA PRO A 5 -5.53 -13.17 -5.81
C PRO A 5 -4.14 -12.56 -6.01
N PRO A 6 -3.05 -13.37 -6.02
CA PRO A 6 -1.68 -12.88 -6.03
C PRO A 6 -1.38 -11.84 -7.11
N PHE A 7 -1.97 -11.98 -8.30
CA PHE A 7 -1.78 -11.05 -9.43
C PHE A 7 -2.43 -9.67 -9.20
N ALA A 8 -3.39 -9.56 -8.28
CA ALA A 8 -4.07 -8.32 -7.94
C ALA A 8 -3.43 -7.63 -6.73
N ARG A 9 -2.49 -8.29 -6.05
CA ARG A 9 -1.72 -7.71 -4.95
C ARG A 9 -0.57 -6.91 -5.53
N PHE A 10 -0.43 -5.69 -5.06
CA PHE A 10 0.75 -4.87 -5.32
C PHE A 10 1.06 -4.10 -4.04
N TRP A 11 2.33 -3.74 -3.92
CA TRP A 11 2.81 -2.94 -2.80
C TRP A 11 3.19 -1.56 -3.29
N MET A 12 3.09 -0.58 -2.40
CA MET A 12 3.61 0.75 -2.62
C MET A 12 4.31 1.22 -1.36
N VAL A 13 5.14 2.25 -1.48
CA VAL A 13 5.85 2.83 -0.35
C VAL A 13 5.52 4.31 -0.26
N ALA A 14 5.24 4.79 0.96
CA ALA A 14 4.96 6.19 1.24
C ALA A 14 5.69 6.63 2.51
N ARG A 15 5.97 7.93 2.63
CA ARG A 15 6.42 8.50 3.90
C ARG A 15 5.31 8.35 4.95
N LYS A 16 5.66 7.97 6.17
CA LYS A 16 4.66 7.87 7.25
C LYS A 16 4.05 9.25 7.50
N PRO A 17 2.73 9.42 7.37
CA PRO A 17 2.09 10.69 7.66
C PRO A 17 2.24 11.03 9.15
N SER A 18 2.62 12.28 9.45
CA SER A 18 2.98 12.72 10.80
C SER A 18 1.95 13.65 11.45
N GLY A 19 0.82 13.92 10.77
CA GLY A 19 -0.25 14.73 11.33
C GLY A 19 -1.53 14.76 10.50
N PRO A 20 -2.60 15.41 11.01
CA PRO A 20 -3.96 15.33 10.44
C PRO A 20 -4.12 15.82 8.99
N GLY A 21 -3.18 16.63 8.49
CA GLY A 21 -3.18 17.14 7.11
C GLY A 21 -2.12 16.52 6.21
N SER A 22 -1.34 15.54 6.71
CA SER A 22 -0.29 14.91 5.91
C SER A 22 -0.89 14.00 4.85
N LYS A 23 -0.54 14.25 3.59
CA LYS A 23 -0.95 13.38 2.47
C LYS A 23 0.04 12.22 2.32
N THR A 24 -0.49 11.02 2.17
CA THR A 24 0.28 9.87 1.68
C THR A 24 0.30 9.89 0.16
N GLU A 25 1.48 10.06 -0.42
CA GLU A 25 1.68 10.04 -1.88
C GLU A 25 2.59 8.88 -2.30
N PRO A 26 2.10 7.62 -2.27
CA PRO A 26 2.85 6.51 -2.84
C PRO A 26 2.93 6.65 -4.36
N ARG A 27 4.16 6.74 -4.91
CA ARG A 27 4.37 7.02 -6.35
C ARG A 27 4.78 5.80 -7.18
N GLN A 28 5.28 4.76 -6.52
CA GLN A 28 5.81 3.57 -7.18
C GLN A 28 5.08 2.31 -6.72
N ARG A 29 4.81 1.41 -7.68
CA ARG A 29 4.27 0.07 -7.42
C ARG A 29 5.41 -0.95 -7.45
N TYR A 30 5.32 -1.91 -6.54
CA TYR A 30 6.21 -3.05 -6.42
C TYR A 30 5.39 -4.33 -6.55
N SER A 31 5.93 -5.30 -7.28
CA SER A 31 5.29 -6.58 -7.56
C SER A 31 5.52 -7.62 -6.46
N THR A 32 6.47 -7.39 -5.56
CA THR A 32 6.77 -8.23 -4.40
C THR A 32 6.84 -7.40 -3.13
N VAL A 33 6.62 -8.04 -1.98
CA VAL A 33 6.76 -7.37 -0.68
C VAL A 33 8.23 -7.14 -0.32
N GLU A 34 9.13 -7.99 -0.82
CA GLU A 34 10.57 -7.90 -0.64
C GLU A 34 11.12 -6.62 -1.30
N ASP A 35 10.75 -6.36 -2.56
CA ASP A 35 11.15 -5.14 -3.28
C ASP A 35 10.63 -3.88 -2.59
N ALA A 36 9.38 -3.92 -2.12
CA ALA A 36 8.79 -2.80 -1.40
C ALA A 36 9.50 -2.54 -0.06
N ARG A 37 9.92 -3.59 0.66
CA ARG A 37 10.67 -3.47 1.91
C ARG A 37 12.06 -2.89 1.67
N ALA A 38 12.77 -3.39 0.66
CA ALA A 38 14.09 -2.86 0.29
C ALA A 38 13.99 -1.36 -0.05
N ALA A 39 13.03 -0.98 -0.90
CA ALA A 39 12.81 0.41 -1.25
C ALA A 39 12.41 1.29 -0.06
N ALA A 40 11.57 0.78 0.86
CA ALA A 40 11.21 1.51 2.07
C ALA A 40 12.41 1.74 3.00
N SER A 41 13.29 0.75 3.15
CA SER A 41 14.53 0.89 3.90
C SER A 41 15.47 1.91 3.27
N ASP A 42 15.67 1.86 1.96
CA ASP A 42 16.53 2.81 1.25
C ASP A 42 16.00 4.25 1.37
N LEU A 43 14.69 4.44 1.19
CA LEU A 43 14.06 5.75 1.36
C LEU A 43 14.14 6.26 2.79
N ALA A 44 13.99 5.38 3.79
CA ALA A 44 14.10 5.77 5.19
C ALA A 44 15.51 6.24 5.53
N ASN A 45 16.54 5.51 5.09
CA ASN A 45 17.93 5.88 5.28
C ASN A 45 18.28 7.20 4.56
N ALA A 46 17.81 7.37 3.32
CA ALA A 46 18.12 8.56 2.53
C ALA A 46 17.47 9.86 3.04
N ASN A 47 16.35 9.76 3.76
CA ASN A 47 15.57 10.93 4.21
C ASN A 47 15.55 11.09 5.73
N ASP A 48 16.24 10.23 6.48
CA ASP A 48 16.20 10.14 7.95
C ASP A 48 14.76 10.22 8.50
N ALA A 49 13.87 9.43 7.90
CA ALA A 49 12.44 9.50 8.20
C ALA A 49 11.75 8.14 8.04
N PRO A 50 10.67 7.86 8.79
CA PRO A 50 9.93 6.62 8.66
C PRO A 50 9.14 6.55 7.34
N PHE A 51 9.24 5.40 6.67
CA PHE A 51 8.41 5.03 5.52
C PHE A 51 7.55 3.80 5.86
N ILE A 52 6.39 3.71 5.22
CA ILE A 52 5.42 2.63 5.38
C ILE A 52 5.26 1.88 4.06
N VAL A 53 5.12 0.55 4.17
CA VAL A 53 4.73 -0.31 3.05
C VAL A 53 3.22 -0.44 3.07
N LEU A 54 2.59 -0.09 1.95
CA LEU A 54 1.16 -0.20 1.72
C LEU A 54 0.91 -1.41 0.83
N GLU A 55 -0.13 -2.17 1.14
CA GLU A 55 -0.55 -3.32 0.36
C GLU A 55 -1.97 -3.10 -0.18
N ALA A 56 -2.19 -3.46 -1.44
CA ALA A 56 -3.54 -3.60 -1.96
C ALA A 56 -4.22 -4.81 -1.29
N VAL A 57 -5.21 -4.54 -0.45
CA VAL A 57 -6.01 -5.57 0.24
C VAL A 57 -7.37 -5.80 -0.40
N GLU A 58 -7.85 -4.82 -1.17
CA GLU A 58 -9.14 -4.86 -1.86
C GLU A 58 -9.13 -3.95 -3.10
N ILE A 59 -9.93 -4.28 -4.11
CA ILE A 59 -10.20 -3.43 -5.27
C ILE A 59 -11.71 -3.17 -5.29
N ILE A 60 -12.10 -1.89 -5.23
CA ILE A 60 -13.49 -1.45 -5.31
C ILE A 60 -13.72 -0.86 -6.69
N ARG A 61 -14.79 -1.29 -7.38
CA ARG A 61 -15.22 -0.76 -8.68
C ARG A 61 -16.47 0.11 -8.52
N PRO A 62 -16.68 1.10 -9.41
CA PRO A 62 -17.95 1.82 -9.46
C PRO A 62 -19.11 0.84 -9.64
N GLY A 63 -20.10 0.90 -8.74
CA GLY A 63 -21.25 0.00 -8.74
C GLY A 63 -21.12 -1.24 -7.84
N ASP A 64 -19.98 -1.45 -7.18
CA ASP A 64 -19.87 -2.48 -6.14
C ASP A 64 -20.77 -2.10 -4.95
N THR A 65 -21.90 -2.80 -4.78
CA THR A 65 -22.72 -2.70 -3.58
C THR A 65 -22.14 -3.60 -2.49
N ALA A 66 -22.08 -3.10 -1.25
CA ALA A 66 -21.53 -3.83 -0.09
C ALA A 66 -22.24 -5.18 0.18
N GLU A 67 -23.39 -5.43 -0.45
CA GLU A 67 -24.26 -6.60 -0.27
C GLU A 67 -23.75 -7.89 -0.93
N GLY A 68 -22.71 -7.85 -1.77
CA GLY A 68 -22.10 -9.08 -2.31
C GLY A 68 -21.18 -9.83 -1.35
N ARG A 69 -20.93 -9.28 -0.15
CA ARG A 69 -19.97 -9.81 0.83
C ARG A 69 -20.68 -10.77 1.79
N LEU A 70 -21.20 -11.88 1.28
CA LEU A 70 -21.56 -13.01 2.14
C LEU A 70 -20.27 -13.66 2.67
N LEU A 71 -20.21 -13.69 4.01
CA LEU A 71 -19.13 -14.19 4.86
C LEU A 71 -18.78 -15.66 4.59
#